data_AF-A0A926FNG7-F1
#
_entry.id   AF-A0A926FNG7-F1
#
_cell.length_a   1.000
_cell.length_b   1.000
_cell.length_c   1.000
_cell.angle_alpha   90.00
_cell.angle_beta   90.00
_cell.angle_gamma   90.00
#
_symmetry.space_group_name_H-M   'P 1'
#
loop_
_entity.id
_entity.type
_entity.pdbx_description
1 polymer ?
#
loop_
_entity_poly.entity_id
_entity_poly.type
_entity_poly.pdbx_seq_one_letter_code
_entity_poly.pdbx_strand_id
1 'polypeptide(L)'
;MHINDLLKVAVERKASDLHLKVSAFPVIRIDGVLTPLTDTRRLMQEDTIAMAFSIMSARQKEKFKNDFEIDIAYSVPNLGRFRCNIFQQRGTVGLVLRVIPARILSIRELLLPPVLERICQEQRGLVLCTGTTGSGKSTSLAAMIDHINTTRNEHVITVEDPIEFLHRDKKSIVNQREVEVDTKGFSVALRSALRQDPDVILVGELRDLETIEAAISAA
;
A
#
# COMPACT_ATOMS: atom_id res chain seq x y z
N MET A 1 -1.09 16.06 -20.45
CA MET A 1 -1.39 14.64 -20.10
C MET A 1 -1.34 14.56 -18.60
N HIS A 2 -2.46 14.26 -17.94
CA HIS A 2 -2.48 14.16 -16.48
C HIS A 2 -2.33 12.70 -16.06
N ILE A 3 -1.70 12.47 -14.91
CA ILE A 3 -1.47 11.12 -14.39
C ILE A 3 -2.79 10.38 -14.14
N ASN A 4 -3.83 11.09 -13.69
CA ASN A 4 -5.15 10.52 -13.43
C ASN A 4 -5.82 9.95 -14.68
N ASP A 5 -5.59 10.56 -15.85
CA ASP A 5 -6.12 10.05 -17.12
C ASP A 5 -5.47 8.70 -17.46
N LEU A 6 -4.15 8.57 -17.27
CA LEU A 6 -3.43 7.33 -17.52
C LEU A 6 -3.80 6.24 -16.51
N LEU A 7 -3.99 6.60 -15.24
CA LEU A 7 -4.46 5.68 -14.22
C LEU A 7 -5.88 5.18 -14.53
N LYS A 8 -6.75 6.04 -15.06
CA LYS A 8 -8.08 5.65 -15.50
C LYS A 8 -8.01 4.60 -16.61
N VAL A 9 -7.17 4.83 -17.63
CA VAL A 9 -6.95 3.84 -18.71
C VAL A 9 -6.39 2.52 -18.15
N ALA A 10 -5.45 2.58 -17.21
CA ALA A 10 -4.89 1.38 -16.59
C ALA A 10 -5.96 0.54 -15.87
N VAL A 11 -6.83 1.19 -15.08
CA VAL A 11 -7.94 0.51 -14.38
C VAL A 11 -8.98 -0.04 -15.35
N GLU A 12 -9.39 0.74 -16.35
CA GLU A 12 -10.36 0.32 -17.38
C GLU A 12 -9.87 -0.91 -18.16
N ARG A 13 -8.56 -0.98 -18.45
CA ARG A 13 -7.91 -2.12 -19.12
C ARG A 13 -7.49 -3.23 -18.15
N LYS A 14 -7.87 -3.16 -16.88
CA LYS A 14 -7.54 -4.13 -15.82
C LYS A 14 -6.03 -4.39 -15.69
N ALA A 15 -5.21 -3.36 -15.89
CA ALA A 15 -3.77 -3.44 -15.74
C ALA A 15 -3.38 -3.56 -14.25
N SER A 16 -2.32 -4.30 -13.97
CA SER A 16 -1.74 -4.40 -12.62
C SER A 16 -0.85 -3.20 -12.30
N ASP A 17 -0.12 -2.69 -13.28
CA ASP A 17 0.87 -1.62 -13.11
C ASP A 17 0.86 -0.64 -14.29
N LEU A 18 1.14 0.63 -14.02
CA LEU A 18 1.42 1.69 -14.98
C LEU A 18 2.89 2.13 -14.82
N HIS A 19 3.64 2.12 -15.91
CA HIS A 19 5.05 2.50 -16.00
C HIS A 19 5.20 3.78 -16.83
N LEU A 20 5.88 4.77 -16.27
CA LEU A 20 6.11 6.07 -16.91
C LEU A 20 7.62 6.35 -16.97
N LYS A 21 8.10 6.65 -18.19
CA LYS A 21 9.53 6.86 -18.48
C LYS A 21 9.70 7.84 -19.63
N VAL A 22 10.67 8.73 -19.50
CA VAL A 22 11.06 9.70 -20.53
C VAL A 22 11.44 8.99 -21.85
N SER A 23 11.02 9.58 -22.97
CA SER A 23 11.21 9.10 -24.34
C SER A 23 10.51 7.77 -24.69
N ALA A 24 9.65 7.27 -23.80
CA ALA A 24 8.79 6.11 -24.03
C ALA A 24 7.31 6.51 -24.05
N PHE A 25 6.48 5.67 -24.65
CA PHE A 25 5.03 5.72 -24.39
C PHE A 25 4.77 5.29 -22.94
N PRO A 26 3.71 5.78 -22.28
CA PRO A 26 3.18 5.12 -21.09
C PRO A 26 2.98 3.63 -21.36
N VAL A 27 3.38 2.77 -20.42
CA VAL A 27 3.28 1.31 -20.56
C VAL A 27 2.43 0.78 -19.41
N ILE A 28 1.46 -0.08 -19.73
CA ILE A 28 0.67 -0.78 -18.73
C ILE A 28 1.04 -2.26 -18.71
N ARG A 29 0.92 -2.91 -17.55
CA ARG A 29 1.07 -4.36 -17.42
C ARG A 29 -0.29 -5.02 -17.35
N ILE A 30 -0.60 -5.91 -18.28
CA ILE A 30 -1.82 -6.73 -18.29
C ILE A 30 -1.38 -8.19 -18.33
N ASP A 31 -1.86 -9.00 -17.38
CA ASP A 31 -1.54 -10.43 -17.29
C ASP A 31 -0.03 -10.73 -17.39
N GLY A 32 0.78 -9.88 -16.74
CA GLY A 32 2.25 -9.99 -16.73
C GLY A 32 2.96 -9.36 -17.92
N VAL A 33 2.26 -8.99 -19.00
CA VAL A 33 2.83 -8.46 -20.24
C VAL A 33 2.81 -6.93 -20.27
N LEU A 34 3.96 -6.33 -20.59
CA LEU A 34 4.10 -4.89 -20.76
C LEU A 34 3.57 -4.46 -22.15
N THR A 35 2.54 -3.62 -22.15
CA THR A 35 1.86 -3.14 -23.35
C THR A 35 1.94 -1.61 -23.43
N PRO A 36 2.57 -1.04 -24.46
CA PRO A 36 2.65 0.42 -24.64
C PRO A 36 1.30 1.01 -25.09
N LEU A 37 0.95 2.18 -24.55
CA LEU A 37 -0.19 2.98 -24.98
C LEU A 37 0.19 3.86 -26.18
N THR A 38 0.27 3.24 -27.36
CA THR A 38 0.70 3.90 -28.61
C THR A 38 -0.30 4.92 -29.17
N ASP A 39 -1.52 4.91 -28.64
CA ASP A 39 -2.57 5.93 -28.86
C ASP A 39 -2.26 7.26 -28.14
N THR A 40 -1.28 7.27 -27.24
CA THR A 40 -0.79 8.48 -26.56
C THR A 40 0.55 8.93 -27.15
N ARG A 41 1.01 10.14 -26.82
CA ARG A 41 2.36 10.59 -27.19
C ARG A 41 3.43 10.04 -26.24
N ARG A 42 4.67 9.99 -26.71
CA ARG A 42 5.83 9.73 -25.84
C ARG A 42 5.97 10.80 -24.77
N LEU A 43 6.39 10.37 -23.58
CA LEU A 43 6.60 11.24 -22.43
C LEU A 43 7.91 11.99 -22.56
N MET A 44 7.86 13.29 -22.30
CA MET A 44 9.02 14.15 -22.17
C MET A 44 9.44 14.25 -20.71
N GLN A 45 10.60 14.87 -20.44
CA GLN A 45 11.10 15.01 -19.08
C GLN A 45 10.14 15.83 -18.21
N GLU A 46 9.60 16.91 -18.78
CA GLU A 46 8.64 17.80 -18.12
C GLU A 46 7.37 17.06 -17.71
N ASP A 47 6.91 16.10 -18.52
CA ASP A 47 5.72 15.30 -18.21
C ASP A 47 5.95 14.44 -16.96
N THR A 48 7.05 13.69 -16.93
CA THR A 48 7.35 12.80 -15.80
C THR A 48 7.55 13.56 -14.50
N ILE A 49 8.21 14.72 -14.54
CA ILE A 49 8.38 15.61 -13.38
C ILE A 49 7.03 16.15 -12.92
N ALA A 50 6.22 16.67 -13.85
CA ALA A 50 4.91 17.22 -13.52
C ALA A 50 3.98 16.15 -12.90
N MET A 51 3.97 14.94 -13.47
CA MET A 51 3.21 13.81 -12.93
C MET A 51 3.68 13.41 -11.54
N ALA A 52 4.98 13.23 -11.32
CA ALA A 52 5.55 12.89 -10.02
C ALA A 52 5.20 13.94 -8.96
N PHE A 53 5.37 15.23 -9.28
CA PHE A 53 5.15 16.30 -8.32
C PHE A 53 3.66 16.57 -8.09
N SER A 54 2.77 16.14 -8.99
CA SER A 54 1.33 16.26 -8.80
C SER A 54 0.76 15.28 -7.77
N ILE A 55 1.45 14.17 -7.52
CA ILE A 55 1.00 13.13 -6.57
C ILE A 55 1.72 13.16 -5.22
N MET A 56 2.81 13.95 -5.11
CA MET A 56 3.57 14.11 -3.87
C MET A 56 3.15 15.34 -3.06
N SER A 57 3.12 15.19 -1.74
CA SER A 57 3.11 16.30 -0.78
C SER A 57 4.43 17.08 -0.79
N ALA A 58 4.46 18.26 -0.15
CA ALA A 58 5.68 19.06 -0.03
C ALA A 58 6.84 18.29 0.63
N ARG A 59 6.55 17.59 1.74
CA ARG A 59 7.54 16.76 2.45
C ARG A 59 8.06 15.61 1.57
N GLN A 60 7.17 14.92 0.86
CA GLN A 60 7.56 13.84 -0.06
C GLN A 60 8.43 14.35 -1.21
N LYS A 61 8.17 15.56 -1.73
CA LYS A 61 9.02 16.20 -2.75
C LYS A 61 10.43 16.49 -2.22
N GLU A 62 10.54 17.00 -0.99
CA GLU A 62 11.85 17.24 -0.36
C GLU A 62 12.62 15.93 -0.17
N LYS A 63 11.94 14.90 0.36
CA LYS A 63 12.54 13.57 0.51
C LYS A 63 13.02 13.01 -0.83
N PHE A 64 12.18 13.02 -1.86
CA PHE A 64 12.56 12.56 -3.20
C PHE A 64 13.75 13.33 -3.79
N LYS A 65 13.87 14.65 -3.52
CA LYS A 65 15.01 15.44 -3.97
C LYS A 65 16.32 15.04 -3.28
N ASN A 66 16.26 14.61 -2.03
CA ASN A 66 17.43 14.22 -1.24
C ASN A 66 17.84 12.76 -1.50
N ASP A 67 16.84 11.86 -1.57
CA ASP A 67 17.06 10.41 -1.56
C ASP A 67 16.99 9.81 -2.96
N PHE A 68 16.53 10.58 -3.96
CA PHE A 68 16.35 10.19 -5.36
C PHE A 68 15.31 9.08 -5.63
N GLU A 69 14.63 8.61 -4.58
CA GLU A 69 13.54 7.65 -4.66
C GLU A 69 12.53 7.83 -3.52
N ILE A 70 11.28 7.41 -3.73
CA ILE A 70 10.24 7.40 -2.70
C ILE A 70 9.11 6.44 -3.07
N ASP A 71 8.61 5.71 -2.07
CA ASP A 71 7.36 4.96 -2.12
C ASP A 71 6.24 5.77 -1.45
N ILE A 72 5.09 5.90 -2.12
CA ILE A 72 3.90 6.59 -1.58
C ILE A 72 2.64 5.82 -1.95
N ALA A 73 1.57 6.04 -1.19
CA ALA A 73 0.22 5.72 -1.66
C ALA A 73 -0.45 6.96 -2.27
N TYR A 74 -1.14 6.78 -3.40
CA TYR A 74 -1.90 7.81 -4.08
C TYR A 74 -3.36 7.36 -4.24
N SER A 75 -4.31 8.20 -3.81
CA SER A 75 -5.74 7.92 -3.92
C SER A 75 -6.38 8.84 -4.95
N VAL A 76 -7.11 8.27 -5.89
CA VAL A 76 -7.90 9.02 -6.88
C VAL A 76 -9.38 8.77 -6.60
N PRO A 77 -10.17 9.83 -6.31
CA PRO A 77 -11.61 9.70 -6.09
C PRO A 77 -12.31 8.96 -7.23
N ASN A 78 -13.19 8.02 -6.88
CA ASN A 78 -13.95 7.18 -7.81
C ASN A 78 -13.13 6.25 -8.73
N LEU A 79 -11.80 6.18 -8.55
CA LEU A 79 -10.94 5.31 -9.36
C LEU A 79 -10.25 4.24 -8.52
N GLY A 80 -9.68 4.61 -7.38
CA GLY A 80 -9.04 3.65 -6.46
C GLY A 80 -7.77 4.18 -5.82
N ARG A 81 -7.02 3.26 -5.20
CA ARG A 81 -5.69 3.52 -4.62
C ARG A 81 -4.60 2.91 -5.48
N PHE A 82 -3.44 3.56 -5.43
CA PHE A 82 -2.26 3.16 -6.17
C PHE A 82 -1.04 3.23 -5.25
N ARG A 83 -0.23 2.17 -5.26
CA ARG A 83 1.11 2.23 -4.69
C ARG A 83 2.05 2.76 -5.75
N CYS A 84 2.71 3.87 -5.46
CA CYS A 84 3.55 4.57 -6.41
C CYS A 84 4.99 4.55 -5.92
N ASN A 85 5.89 4.04 -6.76
CA ASN A 85 7.32 4.21 -6.60
C ASN A 85 7.80 5.25 -7.61
N ILE A 86 8.49 6.28 -7.14
CA ILE A 86 9.06 7.34 -7.96
C ILE A 86 10.57 7.34 -7.73
N PHE A 87 11.36 7.35 -8.80
CA PHE A 87 12.81 7.19 -8.73
C PHE A 87 13.53 7.96 -9.84
N GLN A 88 14.82 8.19 -9.68
CA GLN A 88 15.69 8.72 -10.72
C GLN A 88 16.30 7.60 -11.58
N GLN A 89 16.35 7.79 -12.90
CA GLN A 89 17.08 6.95 -13.84
C GLN A 89 17.80 7.81 -14.89
N ARG A 90 19.12 7.65 -15.00
CA ARG A 90 19.94 8.34 -16.02
C ARG A 90 19.67 9.86 -16.10
N GLY A 91 19.47 10.51 -14.96
CA GLY A 91 19.18 11.95 -14.88
C GLY A 91 17.72 12.35 -15.19
N THR A 92 16.80 11.39 -15.27
CA THR A 92 15.37 11.62 -15.52
C THR A 92 14.48 10.90 -14.52
N VAL A 93 13.29 11.43 -14.27
CA VAL A 93 12.31 10.84 -13.35
C VAL A 93 11.59 9.65 -14.00
N GLY A 94 11.47 8.55 -13.27
CA GLY A 94 10.62 7.41 -13.58
C GLY A 94 9.53 7.23 -12.52
N LEU A 95 8.40 6.67 -12.94
CA LEU A 95 7.31 6.31 -12.03
C LEU A 95 6.80 4.91 -12.35
N VAL A 96 6.48 4.14 -11.31
CA VAL A 96 5.71 2.90 -11.41
C VAL A 96 4.56 2.97 -10.42
N LEU A 97 3.33 2.80 -10.92
CA LEU A 97 2.11 2.87 -10.13
C LEU A 97 1.38 1.53 -10.22
N ARG A 98 1.27 0.83 -9.10
CA ARG A 98 0.51 -0.42 -8.98
C ARG A 98 -0.92 -0.14 -8.56
N VAL A 99 -1.88 -0.74 -9.26
CA VAL A 99 -3.29 -0.67 -8.89
C VAL A 99 -3.53 -1.50 -7.63
N ILE A 100 -4.13 -0.89 -6.61
CA ILE A 100 -4.54 -1.61 -5.40
C ILE A 100 -6.04 -1.93 -5.52
N PRO A 101 -6.44 -3.20 -5.39
CA PRO A 101 -7.85 -3.59 -5.45
C PRO A 101 -8.69 -2.83 -4.40
N ALA A 102 -9.75 -2.16 -4.86
CA ALA A 102 -10.63 -1.40 -3.96
C ALA A 102 -11.45 -2.29 -3.02
N ARG A 103 -11.72 -3.54 -3.42
CA ARG A 103 -12.48 -4.51 -2.64
C ARG A 103 -11.52 -5.43 -1.89
N ILE A 104 -11.63 -5.46 -0.57
CA ILE A 104 -11.01 -6.50 0.25
C ILE A 104 -11.83 -7.77 0.06
N LEU A 105 -11.17 -8.85 -0.38
CA LEU A 105 -11.79 -10.16 -0.50
C LEU A 105 -11.79 -10.85 0.86
N SER A 106 -12.87 -11.56 1.19
CA SER A 106 -12.94 -12.34 2.42
C SER A 106 -12.00 -13.55 2.40
N ILE A 107 -11.72 -14.12 3.57
CA ILE A 107 -10.92 -15.34 3.73
C ILE A 107 -11.44 -16.47 2.81
N ARG A 108 -12.77 -16.61 2.70
CA ARG A 108 -13.43 -17.63 1.85
C ARG A 108 -13.31 -17.34 0.36
N GLU A 109 -13.45 -16.08 -0.05
CA GLU A 109 -13.31 -15.69 -1.46
C GLU A 109 -11.88 -15.85 -1.97
N LEU A 110 -10.90 -15.69 -1.08
CA LEU A 110 -9.49 -15.98 -1.37
C LEU A 110 -9.15 -17.47 -1.32
N LEU A 111 -10.12 -18.34 -1.00
CA LEU A 111 -9.93 -19.78 -0.82
C LEU A 111 -8.85 -20.11 0.23
N LEU A 112 -8.67 -19.24 1.23
CA LEU A 112 -7.69 -19.46 2.29
C LEU A 112 -8.20 -20.53 3.28
N PRO A 113 -7.29 -21.22 3.98
CA PRO A 113 -7.66 -22.24 4.96
C PRO A 113 -8.62 -21.71 6.03
N PRO A 114 -9.72 -22.43 6.35
CA PRO A 114 -10.70 -22.00 7.36
C PRO A 114 -10.12 -21.77 8.76
N VAL A 115 -8.96 -22.37 9.07
CA VAL A 115 -8.25 -22.13 10.33
C VAL A 115 -7.89 -20.66 10.55
N LEU A 116 -7.76 -19.86 9.49
CA LEU A 116 -7.50 -18.42 9.62
C LEU A 116 -8.66 -17.67 10.30
N GLU A 117 -9.92 -18.06 10.06
CA GLU A 117 -11.08 -17.47 10.77
C GLU A 117 -10.97 -17.73 12.27
N ARG A 118 -10.48 -18.92 12.64
CA ARG A 118 -10.27 -19.31 14.04
C ARG A 118 -9.09 -18.56 14.67
N ILE A 119 -7.99 -18.37 13.93
CA ILE A 119 -6.86 -17.52 14.35
C ILE A 119 -7.31 -16.08 14.58
N CYS A 120 -8.21 -15.54 13.74
CA CYS A 120 -8.78 -14.20 13.94
C CYS A 120 -9.65 -14.05 15.21
N GLN A 121 -10.04 -15.15 15.86
CA GLN A 121 -10.80 -15.12 17.12
C GLN A 121 -9.90 -15.13 18.37
N GLU A 122 -8.60 -15.42 18.20
CA GLU A 122 -7.66 -15.40 19.30
C GLU A 122 -7.58 -14.00 19.90
N GLN A 123 -7.63 -13.93 21.23
CA GLN A 123 -7.71 -12.65 21.94
C GLN A 123 -6.33 -11.97 22.08
N ARG A 124 -5.24 -12.75 22.05
CA ARG A 124 -3.86 -12.30 22.25
C ARG A 124 -2.88 -13.24 21.54
N GLY A 125 -1.65 -12.78 21.34
CA GLY A 125 -0.56 -13.53 20.73
C GLY A 125 -0.05 -12.92 19.44
N LEU A 126 0.89 -13.63 18.80
CA LEU A 126 1.58 -13.16 17.59
C LEU A 126 1.26 -14.06 16.39
N VAL A 127 0.77 -13.45 15.31
CA VAL A 127 0.54 -14.12 14.03
C VAL A 127 1.53 -13.57 13.00
N LEU A 128 2.34 -14.45 12.40
CA LEU A 128 3.29 -14.08 11.35
C LEU A 128 2.80 -14.58 9.98
N CYS A 129 2.54 -13.65 9.06
CA CYS A 129 2.26 -13.97 7.66
C CYS A 129 3.55 -13.78 6.84
N THR A 130 4.12 -14.89 6.36
CA THR A 130 5.41 -14.90 5.67
C THR A 130 5.27 -15.26 4.19
N GLY A 131 6.29 -14.98 3.40
CA GLY A 131 6.30 -15.23 1.95
C GLY A 131 7.05 -14.17 1.17
N THR A 132 7.38 -14.46 -0.09
CA THR A 132 8.09 -13.55 -0.99
C THR A 132 7.21 -12.37 -1.43
N THR A 133 7.81 -11.35 -2.05
CA THR A 133 7.07 -10.24 -2.65
C THR A 133 6.09 -10.76 -3.70
N GLY A 134 4.83 -10.31 -3.64
CA GLY A 134 3.79 -10.75 -4.57
C GLY A 134 3.10 -12.08 -4.19
N SER A 135 3.46 -12.73 -3.08
CA SER A 135 2.83 -13.99 -2.65
C SER A 135 1.43 -13.85 -2.04
N GLY A 136 0.83 -12.65 -2.05
CA GLY A 136 -0.51 -12.41 -1.49
C GLY A 136 -0.58 -12.14 0.03
N LYS A 137 0.54 -11.81 0.69
CA LYS A 137 0.58 -11.52 2.13
C LYS A 137 -0.36 -10.39 2.54
N SER A 138 -0.19 -9.20 1.94
CA SER A 138 -1.02 -8.03 2.24
C SER A 138 -2.51 -8.32 2.02
N THR A 139 -2.83 -9.05 0.95
CA THR A 139 -4.20 -9.47 0.63
C THR A 139 -4.77 -10.42 1.68
N SER A 140 -3.97 -11.37 2.17
CA SER A 140 -4.37 -12.32 3.21
C SER A 140 -4.57 -11.62 4.56
N LEU A 141 -3.65 -10.74 4.95
CA LEU A 141 -3.75 -9.94 6.17
C LEU A 141 -4.94 -8.97 6.11
N ALA A 142 -5.19 -8.31 4.98
CA ALA A 142 -6.37 -7.48 4.79
C ALA A 142 -7.66 -8.30 4.95
N ALA A 143 -7.73 -9.52 4.42
CA ALA A 143 -8.88 -10.40 4.61
C ALA A 143 -9.08 -10.78 6.10
N MET A 144 -7.99 -11.01 6.84
CA MET A 144 -8.03 -11.30 8.27
C MET A 144 -8.48 -10.10 9.11
N ILE A 145 -7.93 -8.91 8.84
CA ILE A 145 -8.34 -7.66 9.51
C ILE A 145 -9.80 -7.34 9.19
N ASP A 146 -10.24 -7.53 7.95
CA ASP A 146 -11.64 -7.33 7.57
C ASP A 146 -12.58 -8.32 8.27
N HIS A 147 -12.15 -9.58 8.47
CA HIS A 147 -12.88 -10.57 9.24
C HIS A 147 -13.03 -10.15 10.70
N ILE A 148 -11.93 -9.72 11.35
CA ILE A 148 -11.95 -9.17 12.72
C ILE A 148 -12.91 -7.99 12.80
N ASN A 149 -12.76 -7.01 11.91
CA ASN A 149 -13.58 -5.80 11.86
C ASN A 149 -15.09 -6.10 11.67
N THR A 150 -15.42 -7.19 10.97
CA THR A 150 -16.81 -7.60 10.73
C THR A 150 -17.42 -8.39 11.90
N THR A 151 -16.59 -9.07 12.70
CA THR A 151 -17.05 -10.08 13.66
C THR A 151 -16.86 -9.67 15.13
N ARG A 152 -15.90 -8.81 15.44
CA ARG A 152 -15.52 -8.36 16.80
C ARG A 152 -15.86 -6.87 17.00
N ASN A 153 -15.96 -6.43 18.26
CA ASN A 153 -16.19 -5.03 18.64
C ASN A 153 -14.92 -4.49 19.29
N GLU A 154 -13.92 -4.20 18.48
CA GLU A 154 -12.54 -3.99 18.95
C GLU A 154 -11.88 -2.77 18.33
N HIS A 155 -10.76 -2.36 18.90
CA HIS A 155 -9.87 -1.37 18.32
C HIS A 155 -8.73 -2.03 17.56
N VAL A 156 -8.74 -1.85 16.24
CA VAL A 156 -7.68 -2.29 15.35
C VAL A 156 -6.78 -1.11 14.99
N ILE A 157 -5.47 -1.27 15.20
CA ILE A 157 -4.47 -0.31 14.73
C ILE A 157 -3.60 -0.99 13.66
N THR A 158 -3.41 -0.34 12.52
CA THR A 158 -2.44 -0.77 11.51
C THR A 158 -1.31 0.24 11.39
N VAL A 159 -0.09 -0.26 11.21
CA VAL A 159 1.09 0.53 10.87
C VAL A 159 1.69 -0.04 9.58
N GLU A 160 1.69 0.75 8.52
CA GLU A 160 1.99 0.29 7.15
C GLU A 160 2.93 1.28 6.43
N ASP A 161 3.64 0.81 5.40
CA ASP A 161 4.57 1.60 4.60
C ASP A 161 4.53 1.18 3.11
N PRO A 162 3.69 1.82 2.27
CA PRO A 162 2.54 2.66 2.63
C PRO A 162 1.27 1.84 2.91
N ILE A 163 0.16 2.49 3.29
CA ILE A 163 -1.13 1.80 3.48
C ILE A 163 -1.64 1.27 2.13
N GLU A 164 -1.87 -0.04 2.05
CA GLU A 164 -2.36 -0.66 0.82
C GLU A 164 -3.91 -0.69 0.79
N PHE A 165 -4.52 -1.44 1.70
CA PHE A 165 -5.98 -1.63 1.76
C PHE A 165 -6.61 -0.65 2.75
N LEU A 166 -7.69 0.01 2.36
CA LEU A 166 -8.46 0.85 3.29
C LEU A 166 -9.57 0.04 3.95
N HIS A 167 -9.52 -0.05 5.26
CA HIS A 167 -10.57 -0.63 6.08
C HIS A 167 -11.54 0.47 6.52
N ARG A 168 -12.81 0.32 6.14
CA ARG A 168 -13.89 1.14 6.73
C ARG A 168 -14.31 0.51 8.04
N ASP A 169 -14.64 1.33 9.03
CA ASP A 169 -15.22 0.85 10.28
C ASP A 169 -16.49 0.03 10.00
N LYS A 170 -16.60 -1.11 10.69
CA LYS A 170 -17.78 -1.98 10.66
C LYS A 170 -18.28 -2.18 12.10
N LYS A 171 -17.90 -3.28 12.75
CA LYS A 171 -18.14 -3.50 14.17
C LYS A 171 -16.99 -3.01 15.03
N SER A 172 -15.77 -3.14 14.51
CA SER A 172 -14.56 -2.55 15.10
C SER A 172 -14.32 -1.14 14.57
N ILE A 173 -13.53 -0.37 15.33
CA ILE A 173 -12.91 0.88 14.89
C ILE A 173 -11.50 0.58 14.37
N VAL A 174 -11.16 1.08 13.18
CA VAL A 174 -9.88 0.81 12.52
C VAL A 174 -9.09 2.10 12.29
N ASN A 175 -7.95 2.22 12.98
CA ASN A 175 -7.01 3.33 12.80
C ASN A 175 -5.80 2.85 12.00
N GLN A 176 -5.66 3.33 10.76
CA GLN A 176 -4.52 3.02 9.91
C GLN A 176 -3.50 4.16 9.93
N ARG A 177 -2.23 3.84 10.11
CA ARG A 177 -1.14 4.83 10.20
C ARG A 177 -0.06 4.50 9.17
N GLU A 178 0.18 5.43 8.27
CA GLU A 178 1.23 5.31 7.26
C GLU A 178 2.57 5.87 7.80
N VAL A 179 3.63 5.07 7.66
CA VAL A 179 4.99 5.46 8.01
C VAL A 179 5.41 6.65 7.14
N GLU A 180 6.09 7.61 7.75
CA GLU A 180 6.47 8.88 7.14
C GLU A 180 5.32 9.74 6.62
N VAL A 181 4.07 9.41 6.96
CA VAL A 181 2.90 10.27 6.78
C VAL A 181 2.32 10.60 8.14
N ASP A 182 1.82 9.60 8.86
CA ASP A 182 1.12 9.69 10.16
C ASP A 182 1.99 9.32 11.36
N THR A 183 3.16 8.72 11.11
CA THR A 183 4.15 8.35 12.12
C THR A 183 5.57 8.46 11.58
N LYS A 184 6.57 8.56 12.45
CA LYS A 184 7.98 8.64 12.05
C LYS A 184 8.61 7.29 11.68
N GLY A 185 7.96 6.18 12.05
CA GLY A 185 8.48 4.84 11.84
C GLY A 185 7.71 3.79 12.63
N PHE A 186 7.98 2.52 12.34
CA PHE A 186 7.31 1.37 12.95
C PHE A 186 7.49 1.31 14.47
N SER A 187 8.74 1.36 14.97
CA SER A 187 9.03 1.26 16.41
C SER A 187 8.33 2.33 17.25
N VAL A 188 8.29 3.58 16.75
CA VAL A 188 7.58 4.68 17.43
C VAL A 188 6.07 4.47 17.38
N ALA A 189 5.54 4.06 16.22
CA ALA A 189 4.11 3.79 16.08
C ALA A 189 3.64 2.68 17.01
N LEU A 190 4.40 1.59 17.11
CA LEU A 190 4.10 0.45 17.98
C LEU A 190 4.12 0.82 19.46
N ARG A 191 5.18 1.50 19.92
CA ARG A 191 5.25 1.98 21.31
C ARG A 191 4.11 2.94 21.66
N SER A 192 3.69 3.77 20.71
CA SER A 192 2.51 4.62 20.87
C SER A 192 1.21 3.82 20.88
N ALA A 193 1.09 2.80 20.01
CA ALA A 193 -0.09 1.94 19.90
C ALA A 193 -0.42 1.29 21.24
N LEU A 194 0.56 0.83 22.02
CA LEU A 194 0.34 0.28 23.36
C LEU A 194 -0.37 1.22 24.36
N ARG A 195 -0.42 2.54 24.08
CA ARG A 195 -1.14 3.55 24.87
C ARG A 195 -2.38 4.08 24.17
N GLN A 196 -2.75 3.49 23.04
CA GLN A 196 -3.92 3.85 22.24
C GLN A 196 -5.09 2.88 22.46
N ASP A 197 -5.02 2.03 23.51
CA ASP A 197 -6.03 1.01 23.81
C ASP A 197 -6.35 0.06 22.64
N PRO A 198 -5.36 -0.60 22.00
CA PRO A 198 -5.59 -1.51 20.89
C PRO A 198 -5.91 -2.92 21.37
N ASP A 199 -6.83 -3.58 20.69
CA ASP A 199 -7.06 -5.02 20.81
C ASP A 199 -6.27 -5.80 19.76
N VAL A 200 -6.11 -5.23 18.56
CA VAL A 200 -5.41 -5.86 17.43
C VAL A 200 -4.44 -4.86 16.81
N ILE A 201 -3.19 -5.26 16.64
CA ILE A 201 -2.16 -4.47 15.98
C ILE A 201 -1.66 -5.20 14.74
N LEU A 202 -1.78 -4.57 13.57
CA LEU A 202 -1.10 -5.00 12.34
C LEU A 202 0.18 -4.19 12.17
N VAL A 203 1.31 -4.89 12.05
CA VAL A 203 2.61 -4.30 11.68
C VAL A 203 2.96 -4.78 10.29
N GLY A 204 3.13 -3.85 9.35
CA GLY A 204 3.35 -4.16 7.94
C GLY A 204 4.58 -5.02 7.67
N GLU A 205 5.68 -4.78 8.39
CA GLU A 205 6.86 -5.65 8.34
C GLU A 205 7.68 -5.61 9.63
N LEU A 206 8.58 -6.60 9.77
CA LEU A 206 9.52 -6.72 10.87
C LEU A 206 10.97 -6.68 10.33
N ARG A 207 11.44 -5.50 9.89
CA ARG A 207 12.78 -5.35 9.29
C ARG A 207 13.90 -5.16 10.30
N ASP A 208 13.67 -4.39 11.34
CA ASP A 208 14.68 -4.03 12.34
C ASP A 208 14.39 -4.66 13.71
N LEU A 209 15.44 -4.74 14.53
CA LEU A 209 15.39 -5.34 15.86
C LEU A 209 14.39 -4.61 16.77
N GLU A 210 14.36 -3.28 16.70
CA GLU A 210 13.47 -2.47 17.55
C GLU A 210 11.99 -2.76 17.25
N THR A 211 11.64 -2.92 15.97
CA THR A 211 10.28 -3.26 15.54
C THR A 211 9.91 -4.68 15.98
N ILE A 212 10.85 -5.63 15.89
CA ILE A 212 10.65 -7.00 16.38
C ILE A 212 10.44 -7.01 17.90
N GLU A 213 11.29 -6.33 18.66
CA GLU A 213 11.19 -6.23 20.13
C GLU A 213 9.86 -5.57 20.55
N ALA A 214 9.46 -4.50 19.85
CA ALA A 214 8.19 -3.83 20.10
C ALA A 214 6.99 -4.73 19.78
N ALA A 215 7.04 -5.50 18.69
CA ALA A 215 5.98 -6.45 18.32
C ALA A 215 5.87 -7.61 19.32
N ILE A 216 6.99 -8.15 19.79
CA ILE A 216 7.02 -9.19 20.83
C ILE A 216 6.48 -8.66 22.16
N SER A 217 6.86 -7.43 22.54
CA SER A 217 6.38 -6.81 23.78
C SER A 217 4.88 -6.50 23.75
N ALA A 218 4.30 -6.38 22.57
CA ALA A 218 2.87 -6.12 22.36
C ALA A 218 2.01 -7.40 22.35
N ALA A 219 2.62 -8.57 22.13
CA ALA A 219 1.94 -9.86 21.97
C ALA A 219 1.76 -10.61 23.30
#